data_AF-A0A2E0ZE18-F1
#
_entry.id   AF-A0A2E0ZE18-F1
#
_cell.length_a   1.000
_cell.length_b   1.000
_cell.length_c   1.000
_cell.angle_alpha   90.00
_cell.angle_beta   90.00
_cell.angle_gamma   90.00
#
_symmetry.space_group_name_H-M   'P 1'
#
loop_
_entity.id
_entity.type
_entity.pdbx_description
1 polymer ?
#
loop_
_entity_poly.entity_id
_entity_poly.type
_entity_poly.pdbx_seq_one_letter_code
_entity_poly.pdbx_strand_id
1 'polypeptide(L)' 'MRTNIVLDDKLVERAQALTGLKTKRAVVEEALRVMIQLKEQALVRDLRGKLQWEGNLDEMREGRFEPAG' A
#
# COMPACT_ATOMS: atom_id res chain seq x y z
N MET A 1 -10.28 -3.21 -22.54
CA MET A 1 -9.95 -2.19 -23.58
C MET A 1 -8.57 -2.52 -24.13
N ARG A 2 -8.34 -2.40 -25.44
CA ARG A 2 -7.01 -2.55 -26.03
C ARG A 2 -6.40 -1.17 -26.22
N THR A 3 -5.22 -0.94 -25.64
CA THR A 3 -4.52 0.35 -25.64
C THR A 3 -3.08 0.11 -26.06
N ASN A 4 -2.52 1.00 -26.89
CA ASN A 4 -1.10 1.00 -27.23
C ASN A 4 -0.39 2.06 -26.40
N ILE A 5 0.54 1.65 -25.57
CA ILE A 5 1.35 2.52 -24.71
C ILE A 5 2.82 2.09 -24.79
N VAL A 6 3.74 3.05 -24.66
CA VAL A 6 5.17 2.77 -24.56
C VAL A 6 5.51 2.57 -23.08
N LEU A 7 6.20 1.47 -22.76
CA LEU A 7 6.66 1.14 -21.42
C LEU A 7 8.17 0.96 -21.43
N ASP A 8 8.82 1.31 -20.33
CA ASP A 8 10.22 0.95 -20.10
C ASP A 8 10.32 -0.56 -19.85
N ASP A 9 10.99 -1.28 -20.75
CA ASP A 9 11.14 -2.73 -20.64
C ASP A 9 11.91 -3.16 -19.39
N LYS A 10 12.91 -2.39 -18.94
CA LYS A 10 13.66 -2.73 -17.72
C LYS A 10 12.78 -2.64 -16.48
N LEU A 11 11.87 -1.66 -16.45
CA LEU A 11 10.90 -1.52 -15.37
C LEU A 11 9.93 -2.71 -15.34
N VAL A 12 9.42 -3.10 -16.51
CA VAL A 12 8.50 -4.23 -16.63
C VAL A 12 9.19 -5.53 -16.25
N GLU A 13 10.40 -5.79 -16.75
CA GLU A 13 11.18 -6.99 -16.42
C GLU A 13 11.44 -7.09 -14.91
N ARG A 14 11.85 -5.99 -14.28
CA ARG A 14 12.05 -5.94 -12.83
C ARG A 14 10.74 -6.24 -12.08
N ALA A 15 9.63 -5.66 -12.51
CA ALA A 15 8.33 -5.91 -11.90
C ALA A 15 7.91 -7.38 -12.07
N GLN A 16 8.14 -7.98 -13.24
CA GLN A 16 7.86 -9.40 -13.47
C GLN A 16 8.73 -10.30 -12.59
N ALA A 17 10.02 -9.99 -12.43
CA ALA A 17 10.92 -10.75 -11.57
C ALA A 17 10.51 -10.70 -10.09
N LEU A 18 10.06 -9.53 -9.61
CA LEU A 18 9.64 -9.35 -8.21
C LEU A 18 8.25 -9.92 -7.91
N THR A 19 7.33 -9.88 -8.88
CA THR A 19 5.93 -10.30 -8.69
C THR A 19 5.64 -11.72 -9.18
N GLY A 20 6.51 -12.30 -10.01
CA GLY A 20 6.29 -13.59 -10.68
C GLY A 20 5.26 -13.53 -11.84
N LEU A 21 4.78 -12.34 -12.21
CA LEU A 21 3.77 -12.18 -13.24
C LEU A 21 4.34 -12.40 -14.64
N LYS A 22 3.71 -13.29 -15.42
CA LYS A 22 4.24 -13.75 -16.71
C LYS A 22 4.00 -12.79 -17.88
N THR A 23 3.05 -11.85 -17.76
CA THR A 23 2.67 -10.99 -18.90
C THR A 23 2.73 -9.51 -18.53
N LYS A 24 3.13 -8.67 -19.50
CA LYS A 24 3.12 -7.20 -19.35
C LYS A 24 1.73 -6.68 -18.94
N ARG A 25 0.66 -7.26 -19.50
CA ARG A 25 -0.72 -6.92 -19.14
C ARG A 25 -1.01 -7.16 -17.66
N ALA A 26 -0.61 -8.32 -17.12
CA ALA A 26 -0.84 -8.64 -15.72
C ALA A 26 -0.07 -7.69 -14.79
N VAL A 27 1.17 -7.35 -15.14
CA VAL A 27 1.96 -6.36 -14.39
C VAL A 27 1.29 -5.00 -14.37
N VAL A 28 0.80 -4.52 -15.52
CA VAL A 28 0.13 -3.22 -15.63
C VAL A 28 -1.18 -3.20 -14.84
N GLU A 29 -1.99 -4.25 -14.95
CA GLU A 29 -3.24 -4.38 -14.18
C GLU A 29 -2.97 -4.34 -12.66
N GLU A 30 -1.97 -5.10 -12.20
CA GLU A 30 -1.62 -5.15 -10.79
C GLU A 30 -1.05 -3.82 -10.28
N ALA A 31 -0.18 -3.18 -11.07
CA ALA A 31 0.38 -1.88 -10.73
C ALA A 31 -0.73 -0.81 -10.57
N LEU A 32 -1.75 -0.84 -11.41
CA LEU A 32 -2.90 0.08 -11.31
C LEU A 32 -3.74 -0.21 -10.05
N ARG A 33 -3.98 -1.48 -9.72
CA ARG A 33 -4.69 -1.87 -8.48
C ARG A 33 -3.97 -1.38 -7.24
N VAL A 34 -2.66 -1.64 -7.16
CA VAL A 34 -1.82 -1.20 -6.04
C VAL A 34 -1.80 0.33 -5.95
N MET A 35 -1.70 1.03 -7.08
CA MET A 35 -1.72 2.50 -7.11
C MET A 35 -3.03 3.05 -6.53
N ILE A 36 -4.17 2.50 -6.93
CA ILE A 36 -5.49 2.90 -6.42
C ILE A 36 -5.56 2.66 -4.91
N GLN A 37 -5.21 1.45 -4.46
CA GLN A 37 -5.24 1.09 -3.05
C GLN A 37 -4.38 2.03 -2.19
N LEU A 38 -3.17 2.36 -2.65
CA LEU A 38 -2.29 3.31 -1.96
C LEU A 38 -2.89 4.72 -1.86
N LYS A 39 -3.62 5.16 -2.89
CA LYS A 39 -4.31 6.45 -2.87
C LYS A 39 -5.52 6.44 -1.94
N GLU A 40 -6.32 5.39 -1.96
CA GLU A 40 -7.44 5.22 -1.02
C GLU A 40 -6.96 5.21 0.44
N GLN A 41 -5.87 4.48 0.73
CA GLN A 41 -5.26 4.50 2.06
C GLN A 41 -4.75 5.89 2.45
N ALA A 42 -4.23 6.67 1.50
CA ALA A 42 -3.79 8.03 1.76
C ALA A 42 -4.95 8.96 2.15
N LEU A 43 -6.17 8.75 1.62
CA LEU A 43 -7.36 9.53 1.98
C LEU A 43 -7.77 9.36 3.44
N VAL A 44 -7.38 8.26 4.09
CA VAL A 44 -7.59 8.09 5.55
C VAL A 44 -6.95 9.24 6.34
N ARG A 45 -5.87 9.84 5.83
CA ARG A 45 -5.24 11.02 6.45
C ARG A 45 -6.19 12.22 6.52
N ASP A 46 -7.15 12.33 5.62
CA ASP A 46 -8.14 13.42 5.60
C ASP A 46 -9.14 13.31 6.76
N LEU A 47 -9.21 12.15 7.42
CA LEU A 47 -10.03 11.91 8.61
C LEU A 47 -9.34 12.36 9.91
N ARG A 48 -8.05 12.76 9.84
CA ARG A 48 -7.30 13.25 11.00
C ARG A 48 -7.99 14.46 11.61
N GLY A 49 -8.28 14.39 12.91
CA GLY A 49 -8.96 15.45 13.66
C GLY A 49 -10.46 15.57 13.39
N LYS A 50 -11.03 14.75 12.48
CA LYS A 50 -12.47 14.68 12.22
C LYS A 50 -13.15 13.53 12.96
N LEU A 51 -12.40 12.46 13.24
CA LEU A 51 -12.89 11.32 14.00
C LEU A 51 -12.64 11.56 15.49
N GLN A 52 -13.67 11.36 16.30
CA GLN A 52 -13.53 11.25 17.75
C GLN A 52 -13.00 9.86 18.06
N TRP A 53 -11.88 9.80 18.76
CA TRP A 53 -11.32 8.54 19.23
C TRP A 53 -11.78 8.31 20.68
N GLU A 54 -12.38 7.15 20.93
CA GLU A 54 -12.81 6.74 22.26
C GLU A 54 -11.89 5.63 22.78
N GLY A 55 -11.16 5.89 23.85
CA GLY A 55 -10.23 4.96 24.50
C GLY A 55 -9.31 5.62 25.51
N ASN A 56 -8.49 4.84 26.21
CA ASN A 56 -7.45 5.32 27.10
C ASN A 56 -6.06 4.94 26.55
N LEU A 57 -5.25 5.94 26.21
CA LEU A 57 -3.96 5.73 25.55
C LEU A 57 -2.92 5.12 26.50
N ASP A 58 -3.02 5.43 27.79
CA ASP A 58 -2.09 4.97 28.82
C ASP A 58 -2.30 3.48 29.10
N GLU A 59 -3.56 3.04 29.23
CA GLU A 59 -3.93 1.62 29.33
C GLU A 59 -3.42 0.80 28.14
N MET A 60 -3.48 1.34 26.91
CA MET A 60 -2.96 0.66 25.71
C MET A 60 -1.43 0.54 25.65
N ARG A 61 -0.71 1.20 26.56
CA ARG A 61 0.76 1.21 26.63
C ARG A 61 1.29 0.36 27.78
N GLU A 62 0.47 0.07 28.78
CA GLU A 62 0.81 -0.86 29.85
C GLU A 62 1.06 -2.26 29.26
N GLY A 63 2.27 -2.79 29.44
CA GLY A 63 2.69 -4.09 28.89
C GLY A 63 3.54 -4.01 27.61
N ARG A 64 3.78 -2.82 27.04
CA ARG A 64 4.72 -2.66 25.90
C ARG A 64 6.19 -2.60 26.32
N PHE A 65 6.46 -2.37 27.59
CA PHE A 65 7.79 -2.37 28.19
C PHE A 65 7.74 -3.27 29.43
N GLU A 66 8.27 -4.49 29.34
CA GLU A 66 8.70 -5.19 30.56
C GLU A 66 9.92 -4.42 31.10
N PRO A 67 9.93 -3.99 32.37
CA PRO A 67 11.13 -3.46 32.97
C PRO A 67 12.16 -4.60 32.99
N ALA A 68 13.28 -4.42 32.29
CA ALA A 68 14.42 -5.31 32.40
C ALA A 68 14.90 -5.28 33.87
N GLY A 69 14.58 -6.33 34.61
CA GLY A 69 15.15 -6.62 35.93
C GLY A 69 16.60 -7.07 35.82
#